data_AF-A0A1E5K0A0-F1
#
_entry.id   AF-A0A1E5K0A0-F1
#
_cell.length_a   1.000
_cell.length_b   1.000
_cell.length_c   1.000
_cell.angle_alpha   90.00
_cell.angle_beta   90.00
_cell.angle_gamma   90.00
#
_symmetry.space_group_name_H-M   'P 1'
#
loop_
_entity.id
_entity.type
_entity.pdbx_description
1 polymer ?
#
loop_
_entity_poly.entity_id
_entity_poly.type
_entity_poly.pdbx_seq_one_letter_code
_entity_poly.pdbx_strand_id
1 'polypeptide(L)'
;MKIALIVINLIICGFLVIAITLFFASGTIAENYTDQTFVAPEYFFILLIWFLSVVLLGVYIYKRKIEHISYPEIIFIHLIPWISLFVGFFIIHFASF
;
A
#
# COMPACT_ATOMS: atom_id res chain seq x y z
N MET A 1 8.71 21.99 -1.90
CA MET A 1 8.56 21.31 -0.59
C MET A 1 7.44 20.26 -0.59
N LYS A 2 6.20 20.59 -1.00
CA LYS A 2 5.07 19.64 -1.04
C LYS A 2 5.38 18.30 -1.74
N ILE A 3 6.01 18.34 -2.92
CA ILE A 3 6.34 17.12 -3.68
C ILE A 3 7.31 16.19 -2.94
N ALA A 4 8.33 16.75 -2.27
CA ALA A 4 9.32 15.98 -1.55
C ALA A 4 8.68 15.25 -0.36
N LEU A 5 7.77 15.91 0.36
CA LEU A 5 7.02 15.30 1.45
C LEU A 5 6.18 14.12 0.96
N ILE A 6 5.44 14.30 -0.14
CA ILE A 6 4.61 13.25 -0.74
C ILE A 6 5.48 12.05 -1.15
N VAL A 7 6.59 12.31 -1.84
CA VAL A 7 7.50 11.25 -2.32
C VAL A 7 8.15 10.50 -1.17
N ILE A 8 8.66 11.20 -0.14
CA ILE A 8 9.27 10.57 1.03
C ILE A 8 8.26 9.66 1.74
N ASN A 9 7.02 10.14 1.93
CA ASN A 9 5.95 9.33 2.52
C ASN A 9 5.63 8.10 1.67
N LEU A 10 5.57 8.23 0.34
CA LEU A 10 5.32 7.11 -0.57
C LEU A 10 6.43 6.06 -0.52
N ILE A 11 7.70 6.47 -0.42
CA ILE A 11 8.84 5.55 -0.30
C ILE A 11 8.78 4.78 1.03
N ILE A 12 8.56 5.48 2.14
CA ILE A 12 8.45 4.86 3.47
C ILE A 12 7.25 3.89 3.52
N CYS A 13 6.11 4.34 3.02
CA CYS A 13 4.90 3.52 2.93
C CYS A 13 5.12 2.30 2.05
N GLY A 14 5.71 2.46 0.86
CA GLY A 14 5.98 1.37 -0.07
C GLY A 14 6.93 0.32 0.50
N PHE A 15 7.99 0.75 1.19
CA PHE A 15 8.89 -0.18 1.89
C PHE A 15 8.15 -1.04 2.92
N LEU A 16 7.29 -0.40 3.73
CA LEU A 16 6.52 -1.11 4.75
C LEU A 16 5.45 -2.02 4.14
N VAL A 17 4.76 -1.60 3.08
CA VAL A 17 3.77 -2.44 2.40
C VAL A 17 4.43 -3.70 1.83
N ILE A 18 5.62 -3.57 1.24
CA ILE A 18 6.40 -4.70 0.74
C ILE A 18 6.79 -5.63 1.89
N ALA A 19 7.36 -5.10 2.98
CA ALA A 19 7.77 -5.89 4.13
C ALA A 19 6.59 -6.65 4.77
N ILE A 20 5.46 -5.96 4.96
CA ILE A 20 4.23 -6.55 5.53
C ILE A 20 3.67 -7.63 4.60
N THR A 21 3.60 -7.34 3.31
CA THR A 21 3.07 -8.30 2.32
C THR A 21 3.92 -9.57 2.28
N LEU A 22 5.25 -9.44 2.25
CA LEU A 22 6.16 -10.59 2.25
C LEU A 22 6.01 -11.43 3.52
N PHE A 23 5.89 -10.79 4.69
CA PHE A 23 5.69 -11.47 5.97
C PHE A 23 4.38 -12.29 6.01
N PHE A 24 3.28 -11.72 5.50
CA PHE A 24 2.02 -12.46 5.42
C PHE A 24 2.06 -13.56 4.36
N ALA A 25 2.61 -13.27 3.17
CA ALA A 25 2.71 -14.25 2.10
C ALA A 25 3.57 -15.47 2.47
N SER A 26 4.56 -15.30 3.35
CA SER A 26 5.41 -16.40 3.84
C SER A 26 4.78 -17.24 4.96
N GLY A 27 3.50 -17.04 5.31
CA GLY A 27 2.82 -17.81 6.35
C GLY A 27 3.10 -17.36 7.78
N THR A 28 3.60 -16.13 7.97
CA THR A 28 3.96 -15.55 9.27
C THR A 28 4.90 -16.47 10.09
N ILE A 29 4.82 -16.46 11.42
CA ILE A 29 5.63 -17.33 12.32
C ILE A 29 4.98 -18.72 12.46
N ALA A 30 3.68 -18.83 12.23
CA ALA A 30 2.91 -20.03 12.60
C ALA A 30 2.75 -21.06 11.47
N GLU A 31 2.83 -20.67 10.20
CA GLU A 31 2.51 -21.56 9.06
C GLU A 31 3.72 -21.84 8.16
N ASN A 32 4.91 -21.38 8.57
CA ASN A 32 6.16 -21.59 7.83
C ASN A 32 6.80 -22.97 8.14
N TYR A 33 6.00 -24.03 8.07
CA TYR A 33 6.44 -25.43 8.22
C TYR A 33 6.43 -26.19 6.89
N THR A 34 6.22 -25.50 5.77
CA THR A 34 6.19 -26.09 4.43
C THR A 34 7.51 -25.80 3.71
N ASP A 35 7.87 -26.62 2.71
CA ASP A 35 9.02 -26.37 1.84
C ASP A 35 8.79 -25.22 0.83
N GLN A 36 7.65 -24.50 0.94
CA GLN A 36 7.30 -23.40 0.06
C GLN A 36 7.72 -22.06 0.66
N THR A 37 8.33 -21.20 -0.16
CA THR A 37 8.70 -19.83 0.26
C THR A 37 7.50 -18.95 0.57
N PHE A 38 6.38 -19.14 -0.14
CA PHE A 38 5.15 -18.38 0.04
C PHE A 38 3.98 -19.34 0.25
N VAL A 39 3.54 -19.48 1.50
CA VAL A 39 2.44 -20.36 1.92
C VAL A 39 1.08 -19.75 1.60
N ALA A 40 0.99 -18.42 1.59
CA ALA A 40 -0.25 -17.67 1.37
C ALA A 40 -0.04 -16.56 0.29
N PRO A 41 0.24 -16.93 -0.97
CA PRO A 41 0.56 -15.98 -2.03
C PRO A 41 -0.56 -14.96 -2.34
N GLU A 42 -1.80 -15.23 -1.95
CA GLU A 42 -2.94 -14.30 -2.08
C GLU A 42 -2.67 -12.94 -1.41
N TYR A 43 -1.83 -12.89 -0.37
CA TYR A 43 -1.44 -11.63 0.28
C TYR A 43 -0.68 -10.68 -0.64
N PHE A 44 -0.10 -11.14 -1.75
CA PHE A 44 0.47 -10.26 -2.77
C PHE A 44 -0.55 -9.31 -3.39
N PHE A 45 -1.85 -9.59 -3.28
CA PHE A 45 -2.90 -8.69 -3.73
C PHE A 45 -2.92 -7.36 -2.97
N ILE A 46 -2.34 -7.29 -1.76
CA ILE A 46 -2.12 -6.03 -1.03
C ILE A 46 -1.26 -5.07 -1.86
N LEU A 47 -0.20 -5.56 -2.51
CA LEU A 47 0.68 -4.74 -3.34
C LEU A 47 -0.07 -4.17 -4.54
N LEU A 48 -0.97 -4.95 -5.14
CA LEU A 48 -1.77 -4.49 -6.27
C LEU A 48 -2.71 -3.35 -5.86
N ILE A 49 -3.42 -3.50 -4.73
CA ILE A 49 -4.32 -2.47 -4.20
C ILE A 49 -3.54 -1.21 -3.84
N TRP A 50 -2.40 -1.36 -3.19
CA TRP A 50 -1.52 -0.24 -2.85
C TRP A 50 -1.01 0.47 -4.11
N PHE A 51 -0.49 -0.27 -5.09
CA PHE A 51 0.02 0.28 -6.35
C PHE A 51 -1.05 1.06 -7.11
N LEU A 52 -2.26 0.50 -7.25
CA LEU A 52 -3.39 1.19 -7.87
C LEU A 52 -3.72 2.50 -7.15
N SER A 53 -3.69 2.51 -5.81
CA SER A 53 -3.92 3.72 -5.02
C SER A 53 -2.86 4.80 -5.30
N VAL A 54 -1.58 4.41 -5.39
CA VAL A 54 -0.48 5.32 -5.72
C VAL A 54 -0.61 5.88 -7.14
N VAL A 55 -0.96 5.03 -8.12
CA VAL A 55 -1.18 5.46 -9.51
C VAL A 55 -2.32 6.47 -9.60
N LEU A 56 -3.46 6.19 -8.94
CA LEU A 56 -4.61 7.08 -8.91
C LEU A 56 -4.28 8.44 -8.27
N LEU A 57 -3.50 8.43 -7.18
CA LEU A 57 -3.00 9.66 -6.56
C LEU A 57 -2.06 10.43 -7.51
N GLY A 58 -1.17 9.74 -8.21
CA GLY A 58 -0.28 10.35 -9.21
C GLY A 58 -1.08 11.04 -10.32
N VAL A 59 -2.09 10.36 -10.86
CA VAL A 59 -3.00 10.93 -11.87
C VAL A 59 -3.76 12.14 -11.33
N TYR A 60 -4.25 12.07 -10.09
CA TYR A 60 -4.94 13.18 -9.45
C TYR A 60 -4.04 14.41 -9.29
N ILE A 61 -2.82 14.23 -8.77
CA ILE A 61 -1.83 15.31 -8.60
C ILE A 61 -1.44 15.90 -9.96
N TYR A 62 -1.23 15.05 -10.96
CA TYR A 62 -0.91 15.49 -12.32
C TYR A 62 -2.02 16.37 -12.92
N LYS A 63 -3.29 15.95 -12.80
CA LYS A 63 -4.44 16.71 -13.31
C LYS A 63 -4.67 18.03 -12.58
N ARG A 64 -4.53 18.04 -11.26
CA ARG A 64 -4.77 19.25 -10.43
C ARG A 64 -3.61 20.24 -10.45
N LYS A 65 -2.40 19.77 -10.76
CA LYS A 65 -1.11 20.44 -10.51
C LYS A 65 -0.90 20.72 -9.02
N ILE A 66 0.29 20.40 -8.52
CA ILE A 66 0.60 20.43 -7.08
C ILE A 66 0.43 21.80 -6.42
N GLU A 67 0.56 22.88 -7.20
CA GLU A 67 0.41 24.27 -6.74
C GLU A 67 -1.02 24.59 -6.31
N HIS A 68 -2.02 23.96 -6.94
CA HIS A 68 -3.45 24.17 -6.64
C HIS A 68 -4.01 23.21 -5.59
N ILE A 69 -3.18 22.31 -5.06
CA ILE A 69 -3.58 21.36 -4.01
C ILE A 69 -3.56 22.08 -2.66
N SER A 70 -4.71 22.12 -2.01
CA SER A 70 -4.91 22.68 -0.67
C SER A 70 -4.24 21.81 0.42
N TYR A 71 -3.99 22.39 1.59
CA TYR A 71 -3.40 21.65 2.71
C TYR A 71 -4.23 20.44 3.18
N PRO A 72 -5.58 20.52 3.27
CA PRO A 72 -6.39 19.34 3.58
C PRO A 72 -6.23 18.21 2.55
N GLU A 73 -6.19 18.54 1.26
CA GLU A 73 -5.96 17.55 0.19
C GLU A 73 -4.60 16.86 0.33
N ILE A 74 -3.56 17.58 0.76
CA ILE A 74 -2.24 17.00 1.06
C ILE A 74 -2.35 15.93 2.15
N ILE A 75 -3.10 16.19 3.23
CA ILE A 75 -3.31 15.20 4.30
C ILE A 75 -3.92 13.91 3.73
N PHE A 76 -4.95 14.03 2.88
CA PHE A 76 -5.55 12.85 2.22
C PHE A 76 -4.57 12.10 1.31
N ILE A 77 -3.76 12.83 0.53
CA ILE A 77 -2.71 12.25 -0.32
C ILE A 77 -1.71 11.43 0.52
N HIS A 78 -1.39 11.89 1.73
CA HIS A 78 -0.51 11.17 2.64
C HIS A 78 -1.17 9.92 3.24
N LEU A 79 -2.46 9.97 3.56
CA LEU A 79 -3.20 8.89 4.25
C LEU A 79 -3.68 7.77 3.32
N ILE A 80 -4.08 8.08 2.08
CA ILE A 80 -4.65 7.10 1.14
C ILE A 80 -3.75 5.86 0.94
N PRO A 81 -2.42 5.98 0.74
CA PRO A 81 -1.54 4.82 0.62
C PRO A 81 -1.46 3.95 1.88
N TRP A 82 -1.68 4.52 3.07
CA TRP A 82 -1.74 3.74 4.31
C TRP A 82 -3.08 3.02 4.44
N ILE A 83 -4.17 3.71 4.08
CA ILE A 83 -5.52 3.12 4.10
C ILE A 83 -5.61 1.94 3.13
N SER A 84 -4.96 2.03 1.96
CA SER A 84 -4.99 0.96 0.96
C SER A 84 -4.35 -0.35 1.45
N LEU A 85 -3.36 -0.28 2.35
CA LEU A 85 -2.81 -1.46 3.02
C LEU A 85 -3.88 -2.19 3.84
N PHE A 86 -4.62 -1.45 4.68
CA PHE A 86 -5.69 -2.03 5.48
C PHE A 86 -6.79 -2.58 4.59
N VAL A 87 -7.22 -1.82 3.58
CA VAL A 87 -8.23 -2.28 2.61
C VAL A 87 -7.81 -3.59 1.95
N GLY A 88 -6.56 -3.70 1.51
CA GLY A 88 -6.05 -4.94 0.92
C GLY A 88 -6.05 -6.11 1.88
N PHE A 89 -5.62 -5.88 3.13
CA PHE A 89 -5.67 -6.89 4.17
C PHE A 89 -7.11 -7.36 4.44
N PHE A 90 -8.06 -6.42 4.61
CA PHE A 90 -9.47 -6.74 4.82
C PHE A 90 -10.05 -7.53 3.66
N ILE A 91 -9.82 -7.11 2.42
CA ILE A 91 -10.37 -7.82 1.24
C ILE A 91 -9.88 -9.26 1.20
N ILE A 92 -8.57 -9.50 1.37
CA ILE A 92 -7.99 -10.84 1.27
C ILE A 92 -8.44 -11.70 2.43
N HIS A 93 -8.32 -11.20 3.66
CA HIS A 93 -8.66 -11.97 4.85
C HIS A 93 -10.13 -12.40 4.86
N PHE A 94 -11.06 -11.56 4.41
CA PHE A 94 -12.48 -11.91 4.35
C PHE A 94 -12.90 -12.62 3.07
N ALA A 95 -12.08 -12.63 2.01
CA ALA A 95 -12.36 -13.37 0.78
C ALA A 95 -11.80 -14.81 0.81
N SER A 96 -10.86 -15.10 1.72
CA SER A 96 -10.21 -16.41 1.87
C SER A 96 -10.92 -17.36 2.84
N PHE A 97 -12.06 -16.96 3.43
CA PHE A 97 -12.98 -17.82 4.23
C PHE A 97 -14.28 -18.08 3.46
#